data_AF-A0A950LX31-F1
#
_entry.id   AF-A0A950LX31-F1
#
_cell.length_a   1.000
_cell.length_b   1.000
_cell.length_c   1.000
_cell.angle_alpha   90.00
_cell.angle_beta   90.00
_cell.angle_gamma   90.00
#
_symmetry.space_group_name_H-M   'P 1'
#
loop_
_entity.id
_entity.type
_entity.pdbx_description
1 polymer ?
#
loop_
_entity_poly.entity_id
_entity_poly.type
_entity_poly.pdbx_seq_one_letter_code
_entity_poly.pdbx_strand_id
1 'polypeptide(L)'
;MWAASGRHRAAQLLEPTFLPRVRQLLRSVGVLHVDESPGRAAGGLEYVHVAATPFLTAMHTGGRSAADIDAGDVLPGYAGTIVRDGYAGYAHLIDAHHAWCGAHLLRDLHAVHTADPDAQLWAAAMATTLTDANTAAAAARAGGQTTLDPQVLATIRNHYRGALALGISTNSARAGPLAADALTLARRFQTHEDMILRFVVDLAVPFTNNQAERDVRPVKTSNGPPAVPGAPCKDWPTSPSSSPTYPPPPNGAWTTTTLSTNSSPPEPGYHQRPNPAE
;
A
#
# COMPACT_ATOMS: atom_id res chain seq x y z
N MET A 1 0.70 -11.51 39.49
CA MET A 1 -0.60 -10.83 39.24
C MET A 1 -0.56 -9.35 39.69
N TRP A 2 0.51 -8.60 39.38
CA TRP A 2 0.66 -7.18 39.80
C TRP A 2 0.92 -6.23 38.61
N ALA A 3 1.56 -6.71 37.53
CA ALA A 3 1.83 -5.91 36.34
C ALA A 3 0.60 -5.65 35.45
N ALA A 4 -0.46 -6.47 35.56
CA ALA A 4 -1.70 -6.27 34.80
C ALA A 4 -2.61 -5.21 35.45
N SER A 5 -2.72 -5.22 36.78
CA SER A 5 -3.50 -4.25 37.55
C SER A 5 -2.88 -2.85 37.54
N GLY A 6 -1.55 -2.74 37.57
CA GLY A 6 -0.84 -1.46 37.42
C GLY A 6 -1.06 -0.81 36.05
N ARG A 7 -1.05 -1.59 34.96
CA ARG A 7 -1.30 -1.11 33.60
C ARG A 7 -2.74 -0.61 33.42
N HIS A 8 -3.72 -1.34 33.96
CA HIS A 8 -5.12 -0.93 33.90
C HIS A 8 -5.36 0.39 34.65
N ARG A 9 -4.79 0.53 35.86
CA ARG A 9 -4.90 1.76 36.65
C ARG A 9 -4.19 2.94 36.00
N ALA A 10 -3.01 2.73 35.43
CA ALA A 10 -2.30 3.78 34.68
C ALA A 10 -3.09 4.22 33.43
N ALA A 11 -3.68 3.27 32.70
CA ALA A 11 -4.55 3.59 31.56
C ALA A 11 -5.74 4.46 31.98
N GLN A 12 -6.44 4.08 33.06
CA GLN A 12 -7.55 4.88 33.62
C GLN A 12 -7.16 6.30 34.05
N LEU A 13 -5.90 6.52 34.46
CA LEU A 13 -5.42 7.85 34.86
C LEU A 13 -5.00 8.71 33.67
N LEU A 14 -4.54 8.09 32.58
CA LEU A 14 -4.15 8.77 31.35
C LEU A 14 -5.37 9.06 30.46
N GLU A 15 -6.40 8.23 30.52
CA GLU A 15 -7.60 8.33 29.69
C GLU A 15 -8.33 9.69 29.78
N PRO A 16 -8.51 10.33 30.96
CA PRO A 16 -9.25 11.59 31.05
C PRO A 16 -8.50 12.81 30.49
N THR A 17 -7.16 12.76 30.40
CA THR A 17 -6.34 13.95 30.08
C THR A 17 -5.40 13.74 28.91
N PHE A 18 -4.68 12.62 28.89
CA PHE A 18 -3.68 12.32 27.86
C PHE A 18 -4.34 11.91 26.55
N LEU A 19 -5.30 10.96 26.57
CA LEU A 19 -5.93 10.47 25.33
C LEU A 19 -6.67 11.57 24.55
N PRO A 20 -7.51 12.42 25.17
CA PRO A 20 -8.12 13.55 24.48
C PRO A 20 -7.10 14.48 23.84
N ARG A 21 -5.97 14.73 24.52
CA ARG A 21 -4.89 15.57 23.98
C ARG A 21 -4.18 14.90 22.80
N VAL A 22 -3.91 13.60 22.87
CA VAL A 22 -3.33 12.84 21.74
C VAL A 22 -4.26 12.88 20.55
N ARG A 23 -5.56 12.59 20.73
CA ARG A 23 -6.58 12.65 19.67
C ARG A 23 -6.62 14.04 19.03
N GLN A 24 -6.61 15.10 19.82
CA GLN A 24 -6.58 16.47 19.32
C GLN A 24 -5.33 16.75 18.48
N LEU A 25 -4.15 16.31 18.91
CA LEU A 25 -2.90 16.49 18.17
C LEU A 25 -2.90 15.69 16.86
N LEU A 26 -3.38 14.44 16.88
CA LEU A 26 -3.54 13.62 15.67
C LEU A 26 -4.51 14.26 14.67
N ARG A 27 -5.59 14.90 15.15
CA ARG A 27 -6.54 15.63 14.29
C ARG A 27 -5.94 16.88 13.65
N SER A 28 -4.86 17.43 14.21
CA SER A 28 -4.23 18.66 13.71
C SER A 28 -3.09 18.45 12.71
N VAL A 29 -2.62 17.20 12.51
CA VAL A 29 -1.54 16.93 11.54
C VAL A 29 -2.09 16.83 10.13
N GLY A 30 -1.29 17.16 9.12
CA GLY A 30 -1.71 17.09 7.71
C GLY A 30 -1.76 15.67 7.12
N VAL A 31 -1.02 14.72 7.70
CA VAL A 31 -0.97 13.32 7.25
C VAL A 31 -1.08 12.39 8.45
N LEU A 32 -1.97 11.40 8.36
CA LEU A 32 -2.23 10.42 9.39
C LEU A 32 -2.15 9.01 8.82
N HIS A 33 -1.51 8.09 9.54
CA HIS A 33 -1.49 6.68 9.21
C HIS A 33 -2.63 5.97 9.94
N VAL A 34 -3.47 5.24 9.21
CA VAL A 34 -4.61 4.53 9.81
C VAL A 34 -4.68 3.10 9.31
N ASP A 35 -5.01 2.17 10.21
CA ASP A 35 -5.13 0.75 9.89
C ASP A 35 -5.97 0.04 10.94
N GLU A 36 -6.36 -1.20 10.65
CA GLU A 36 -7.12 -2.07 11.52
C GLU A 36 -6.58 -3.49 11.44
N SER A 37 -6.03 -3.96 12.55
CA SER A 37 -5.48 -5.32 12.62
C SER A 37 -6.33 -6.18 13.54
N PRO A 38 -6.59 -7.45 13.19
CA PRO A 38 -7.17 -8.39 14.13
C PRO A 38 -6.27 -8.54 15.36
N GLY A 39 -6.88 -8.57 16.54
CA GLY A 39 -6.23 -8.71 17.84
C GLY A 39 -7.15 -9.40 18.85
N ARG A 40 -6.59 -9.89 19.96
CA ARG A 40 -7.40 -10.41 21.07
C ARG A 40 -7.64 -9.29 22.08
N ALA A 41 -8.90 -8.99 22.34
CA ALA A 41 -9.36 -8.03 23.34
C ALA A 41 -10.56 -8.61 24.09
N ALA A 42 -10.71 -8.28 25.38
CA ALA A 42 -11.83 -8.71 26.22
C ALA A 42 -12.19 -10.23 26.18
N GLY A 43 -11.22 -11.11 25.87
CA GLY A 43 -11.43 -12.55 25.76
C GLY A 43 -11.90 -13.05 24.38
N GLY A 44 -12.11 -12.15 23.41
CA GLY A 44 -12.52 -12.45 22.04
C GLY A 44 -11.53 -11.99 20.97
N LEU A 45 -11.83 -12.31 19.70
CA LEU A 45 -11.16 -11.73 18.55
C LEU A 45 -11.90 -10.43 18.17
N GLU A 46 -11.20 -9.31 18.19
CA GLU A 46 -11.68 -7.98 17.79
C GLU A 46 -10.69 -7.35 16.82
N TYR A 47 -11.01 -6.17 16.29
CA TYR A 47 -10.07 -5.34 15.55
C TYR A 47 -9.50 -4.25 16.46
N VAL A 48 -8.19 -4.03 16.34
CA VAL A 48 -7.48 -2.91 16.94
C VAL A 48 -7.30 -1.89 15.82
N HIS A 49 -8.00 -0.77 15.96
CA HIS A 49 -7.87 0.39 15.09
C HIS A 49 -6.68 1.21 15.56
N VAL A 50 -5.92 1.75 14.62
CA VAL A 50 -4.78 2.61 14.90
C VAL A 50 -4.88 3.90 14.10
N ALA A 51 -4.57 5.02 14.75
CA ALA A 51 -4.33 6.31 14.14
C ALA A 51 -2.96 6.81 14.62
N ALA A 52 -2.04 7.02 13.69
CA ALA A 52 -0.63 7.20 14.02
C ALA A 52 0.07 8.28 13.19
N THR A 53 1.08 8.87 13.83
CA THR A 53 2.14 9.68 13.25
C THR A 53 3.48 9.08 13.71
N PRO A 54 4.63 9.57 13.25
CA PRO A 54 5.92 9.12 13.79
C PRO A 54 6.10 9.32 15.31
N PHE A 55 5.28 10.16 15.95
CA PHE A 55 5.45 10.55 17.36
C PHE A 55 4.27 10.21 18.27
N LEU A 56 3.07 10.08 17.70
CA LEU A 56 1.83 9.89 18.44
C LEU A 56 1.04 8.75 17.82
N THR A 57 0.50 7.90 18.69
CA THR A 57 -0.33 6.76 18.31
C THR A 57 -1.55 6.73 19.23
N ALA A 58 -2.74 6.65 18.66
CA ALA A 58 -3.97 6.33 19.35
C ALA A 58 -4.49 4.98 18.84
N MET A 59 -4.98 4.16 19.76
CA MET A 59 -5.62 2.89 19.42
C MET A 59 -6.92 2.72 20.19
N HIS A 60 -7.86 2.04 19.58
CA HIS A 60 -9.08 1.57 20.21
C HIS A 60 -9.49 0.23 19.62
N THR A 61 -10.36 -0.51 20.32
CA THR A 61 -10.88 -1.80 19.83
C THR A 61 -12.32 -1.66 19.35
N GLY A 62 -12.72 -2.52 18.43
CA GLY A 62 -14.08 -2.56 17.89
C GLY A 62 -14.23 -3.58 16.77
N GLY A 63 -15.38 -3.53 16.09
CA GLY A 63 -15.58 -4.20 14.81
C GLY A 63 -14.85 -3.47 13.67
N ARG A 64 -15.38 -3.51 12.45
CA ARG A 64 -14.85 -2.76 11.29
C ARG A 64 -15.88 -1.90 10.58
N SER A 65 -17.04 -1.68 11.21
CA SER A 65 -18.04 -0.77 10.65
C SER A 65 -17.53 0.67 10.66
N ALA A 66 -18.20 1.55 9.93
CA ALA A 66 -17.92 2.99 9.99
C ALA A 66 -17.99 3.52 11.44
N ALA A 67 -19.00 3.08 12.20
CA ALA A 67 -19.13 3.44 13.62
C ALA A 67 -17.96 2.94 14.47
N ASP A 68 -17.43 1.75 14.19
CA ASP A 68 -16.24 1.22 14.89
C ASP A 68 -14.99 2.03 14.56
N ILE A 69 -14.82 2.43 13.29
CA ILE A 69 -13.71 3.30 12.86
C ILE A 69 -13.80 4.66 13.56
N ASP A 70 -15.01 5.24 13.62
CA ASP A 70 -15.27 6.56 14.20
C ASP A 70 -15.15 6.59 15.73
N ALA A 71 -15.35 5.46 16.41
CA ALA A 71 -15.28 5.34 17.88
C ALA A 71 -13.92 5.72 18.48
N GLY A 72 -12.88 5.87 17.65
CA GLY A 72 -11.57 6.38 18.06
C GLY A 72 -11.54 7.90 18.28
N ASP A 73 -12.57 8.64 17.85
CA ASP A 73 -12.70 10.11 17.89
C ASP A 73 -11.59 10.88 17.16
N VAL A 74 -10.81 10.21 16.30
CA VAL A 74 -9.74 10.85 15.51
C VAL A 74 -10.20 11.21 14.10
N LEU A 75 -10.89 10.29 13.41
CA LEU A 75 -11.17 10.40 11.98
C LEU A 75 -12.42 11.20 11.58
N PRO A 76 -13.51 11.26 12.38
CA PRO A 76 -14.68 12.05 12.03
C PRO A 76 -14.33 13.52 11.78
N GLY A 77 -14.61 14.06 10.59
CA GLY A 77 -14.31 15.44 10.22
C GLY A 77 -12.82 15.77 10.06
N TYR A 78 -11.94 14.77 9.96
CA TYR A 78 -10.52 15.01 9.68
C TYR A 78 -10.34 15.43 8.22
N ALA A 79 -9.73 16.59 7.98
CA ALA A 79 -9.58 17.19 6.65
C ALA A 79 -8.19 17.01 6.00
N GLY A 80 -7.29 16.27 6.66
CA GLY A 80 -5.96 15.96 6.13
C GLY A 80 -5.96 14.75 5.21
N THR A 81 -4.77 14.17 4.98
CA THR A 81 -4.63 12.94 4.20
C THR A 81 -4.47 11.73 5.13
N ILE A 82 -5.33 10.71 4.97
CA ILE A 82 -5.16 9.42 5.61
C ILE A 82 -4.42 8.43 4.70
N VAL A 83 -3.36 7.81 5.21
CA VAL A 83 -2.63 6.72 4.57
C VAL A 83 -3.18 5.40 5.11
N ARG A 84 -3.76 4.58 4.23
CA ARG A 84 -4.49 3.35 4.61
C ARG A 84 -4.34 2.26 3.56
N ASP A 85 -4.78 1.06 3.89
CA ASP A 85 -4.85 -0.07 2.96
C ASP A 85 -6.01 0.07 1.95
N GLY A 86 -6.43 -1.01 1.29
CA GLY A 86 -7.55 -1.05 0.34
C GLY A 86 -8.95 -1.17 0.97
N TYR A 87 -9.11 -1.16 2.30
CA TYR A 87 -10.38 -1.44 2.96
C TYR A 87 -11.48 -0.40 2.70
N ALA A 88 -12.64 -0.88 2.24
CA ALA A 88 -13.78 -0.02 1.90
C ALA A 88 -14.46 0.62 3.11
N GLY A 89 -14.21 0.14 4.34
CA GLY A 89 -14.81 0.70 5.56
C GLY A 89 -14.53 2.19 5.75
N TYR A 90 -13.39 2.69 5.26
CA TYR A 90 -13.01 4.11 5.31
C TYR A 90 -13.74 5.00 4.29
N ALA A 91 -14.55 4.45 3.38
CA ALA A 91 -15.16 5.23 2.29
C ALA A 91 -16.12 6.34 2.75
N HIS A 92 -16.64 6.25 3.97
CA HIS A 92 -17.51 7.27 4.58
C HIS A 92 -16.74 8.54 5.03
N LEU A 93 -15.41 8.48 5.15
CA LEU A 93 -14.57 9.60 5.56
C LEU A 93 -14.31 10.55 4.38
N ILE A 94 -15.36 11.24 3.94
CA ILE A 94 -15.35 12.09 2.74
C ILE A 94 -14.63 13.44 2.94
N ASP A 95 -14.47 13.88 4.18
CA ASP A 95 -13.73 15.11 4.51
C ASP A 95 -12.22 14.94 4.34
N ALA A 96 -11.72 13.71 4.46
CA ALA A 96 -10.31 13.39 4.34
C ALA A 96 -9.92 13.13 2.88
N HIS A 97 -8.70 13.52 2.52
CA HIS A 97 -8.04 12.92 1.37
C HIS A 97 -7.53 11.52 1.73
N HIS A 98 -7.46 10.64 0.75
CA HIS A 98 -7.02 9.26 0.96
C HIS A 98 -5.78 8.97 0.12
N ALA A 99 -4.84 8.26 0.72
CA ALA A 99 -3.67 7.69 0.08
C ALA A 99 -3.63 6.19 0.33
N TRP A 100 -3.50 5.41 -0.74
CA TRP A 100 -3.44 3.96 -0.63
C TRP A 100 -2.01 3.47 -0.40
N CYS A 101 -1.88 2.52 0.52
CA CYS A 101 -0.61 1.91 0.88
C CYS A 101 -0.02 1.14 -0.30
N GLY A 102 1.09 1.65 -0.84
CA GLY A 102 1.82 1.05 -1.94
C GLY A 102 2.30 -0.37 -1.66
N ALA A 103 2.61 -0.73 -0.41
CA ALA A 103 3.02 -2.08 -0.05
C ALA A 103 1.90 -3.12 -0.29
N HIS A 104 0.64 -2.75 -0.03
CA HIS A 104 -0.52 -3.60 -0.32
C HIS A 104 -0.74 -3.72 -1.83
N LEU A 105 -0.62 -2.60 -2.56
CA LEU A 105 -0.73 -2.58 -4.02
C LEU A 105 0.31 -3.48 -4.69
N LEU A 106 1.57 -3.39 -4.28
CA LEU A 106 2.66 -4.22 -4.81
C LEU A 106 2.44 -5.70 -4.52
N ARG A 107 1.84 -6.04 -3.37
CA ARG A 107 1.49 -7.43 -3.04
C ARG A 107 0.42 -7.99 -3.96
N ASP A 108 -0.64 -7.22 -4.21
CA ASP A 108 -1.73 -7.63 -5.11
C ASP A 108 -1.21 -7.80 -6.55
N LEU A 109 -0.37 -6.87 -7.02
CA LEU A 109 0.28 -6.95 -8.33
C LEU A 109 1.19 -8.18 -8.43
N HIS A 110 1.97 -8.47 -7.39
CA HIS A 110 2.84 -9.64 -7.36
C HIS A 110 2.06 -10.96 -7.40
N ALA A 111 0.94 -11.05 -6.68
CA ALA A 111 0.07 -12.22 -6.70
C ALA A 111 -0.49 -12.48 -8.11
N VAL A 112 -0.96 -11.43 -8.79
CA VAL A 112 -1.44 -11.54 -10.18
C VAL A 112 -0.31 -11.91 -11.14
N HIS A 113 0.86 -11.26 -11.02
CA HIS A 113 1.99 -11.52 -11.90
C HIS A 113 2.51 -12.96 -11.78
N THR A 114 2.71 -13.46 -10.56
CA THR A 114 3.29 -14.79 -10.33
C THR A 114 2.35 -15.93 -10.72
N ALA A 115 1.04 -15.68 -10.79
CA ALA A 115 0.06 -16.67 -11.23
C ALA A 115 0.13 -16.97 -12.74
N ASP A 116 0.55 -16.01 -13.57
CA ASP A 116 0.79 -16.19 -15.02
C ASP A 116 1.76 -15.08 -15.51
N PRO A 117 3.08 -15.25 -15.34
CA PRO A 117 4.07 -14.20 -15.61
C PRO A 117 4.08 -13.72 -17.06
N ASP A 118 3.82 -14.62 -18.00
CA ASP A 118 3.84 -14.34 -19.45
C ASP A 118 2.62 -13.51 -19.86
N ALA A 119 1.44 -13.78 -19.29
CA ALA A 119 0.25 -13.00 -19.56
C ALA A 119 0.18 -11.70 -18.76
N GLN A 120 0.61 -11.72 -17.51
CA GLN A 120 0.37 -10.64 -16.54
C GLN A 120 1.55 -9.66 -16.47
N LEU A 121 2.16 -9.36 -17.62
CA LEU A 121 3.25 -8.38 -17.75
C LEU A 121 2.82 -6.98 -17.30
N TRP A 122 1.53 -6.65 -17.42
CA TRP A 122 0.99 -5.38 -16.94
C TRP A 122 1.20 -5.19 -15.43
N ALA A 123 1.09 -6.27 -14.65
CA ALA A 123 1.21 -6.20 -13.20
C ALA A 123 2.67 -5.93 -12.79
N ALA A 124 3.63 -6.56 -13.49
CA ALA A 124 5.05 -6.24 -13.34
C ALA A 124 5.35 -4.80 -13.78
N ALA A 125 4.86 -4.35 -14.94
CA ALA A 125 5.05 -2.98 -15.41
C ALA A 125 4.47 -1.93 -14.45
N MET A 126 3.29 -2.19 -13.90
CA MET A 126 2.67 -1.34 -12.88
C MET A 126 3.47 -1.34 -11.57
N ALA A 127 3.98 -2.49 -11.12
CA ALA A 127 4.81 -2.59 -9.94
C ALA A 127 6.10 -1.77 -10.09
N THR A 128 6.81 -1.92 -11.23
CA THR A 128 7.99 -1.12 -11.57
C THR A 128 7.66 0.37 -11.59
N THR A 129 6.56 0.77 -12.21
CA THR A 129 6.12 2.17 -12.25
C THR A 129 5.96 2.75 -10.85
N LEU A 130 5.32 2.02 -9.93
CA LEU A 130 5.12 2.47 -8.55
C LEU A 130 6.43 2.54 -7.75
N THR A 131 7.34 1.57 -7.95
CA THR A 131 8.64 1.59 -7.26
C THR A 131 9.56 2.70 -7.75
N ASP A 132 9.56 2.97 -9.06
CA ASP A 132 10.31 4.08 -9.66
C ASP A 132 9.76 5.43 -9.19
N ALA A 133 8.43 5.56 -9.17
CA ALA A 133 7.74 6.72 -8.63
C ALA A 133 8.09 6.97 -7.15
N ASN A 134 8.15 5.92 -6.32
CA ASN A 134 8.58 6.04 -4.92
C ASN A 134 10.05 6.44 -4.79
N THR A 135 10.92 5.93 -5.67
CA THR A 135 12.33 6.33 -5.71
C THR A 135 12.49 7.80 -6.07
N ALA A 136 11.76 8.27 -7.10
CA ALA A 136 11.74 9.68 -7.47
C ALA A 136 11.21 10.58 -6.34
N ALA A 137 10.11 10.18 -5.69
CA ALA A 137 9.55 10.90 -4.54
C ALA A 137 10.54 10.97 -3.36
N ALA A 138 11.26 9.87 -3.08
CA ALA A 138 12.28 9.85 -2.04
C ALA A 138 13.45 10.81 -2.36
N ALA A 139 13.93 10.80 -3.60
CA ALA A 139 14.99 11.71 -4.05
C ALA A 139 14.56 13.18 -3.96
N ALA A 140 13.34 13.51 -4.42
CA ALA A 140 12.79 14.86 -4.35
C ALA A 140 12.64 15.35 -2.90
N ARG A 141 12.13 14.50 -2.00
CA ARG A 141 12.08 14.78 -0.55
C ARG A 141 13.46 15.07 0.03
N ALA A 142 14.46 14.24 -0.30
CA ALA A 142 15.83 14.43 0.16
C ALA A 142 16.44 15.75 -0.35
N GLY A 143 16.02 16.21 -1.53
CA GLY A 143 16.36 17.52 -2.10
C GLY A 143 15.52 18.69 -1.57
N GLY A 144 14.68 18.49 -0.54
CA GLY A 144 13.86 19.54 0.07
C GLY A 144 12.65 19.97 -0.75
N GLN A 145 12.27 19.20 -1.78
CA GLN A 145 11.10 19.50 -2.59
C GLN A 145 9.82 19.04 -1.90
N THR A 146 8.72 19.74 -2.17
CA THR A 146 7.37 19.41 -1.67
C THR A 146 6.49 18.73 -2.71
N THR A 147 6.90 18.78 -3.99
CA THR A 147 6.24 18.15 -5.13
C THR A 147 7.28 17.57 -6.08
N LEU A 148 6.89 16.60 -6.92
CA LEU A 148 7.76 16.14 -8.01
C LEU A 148 7.85 17.18 -9.13
N ASP A 149 8.98 17.16 -9.84
CA ASP A 149 9.11 17.87 -11.10
C ASP A 149 7.94 17.48 -12.05
N PRO A 150 7.28 18.44 -12.71
CA PRO A 150 6.10 18.17 -13.54
C PRO A 150 6.35 17.18 -14.69
N GLN A 151 7.55 17.16 -15.28
CA GLN A 151 7.89 16.21 -16.36
C GLN A 151 8.08 14.80 -15.81
N VAL A 152 8.70 14.67 -14.64
CA VAL A 152 8.81 13.39 -13.93
C VAL A 152 7.41 12.85 -13.58
N LEU A 153 6.54 13.69 -13.03
CA LEU A 153 5.16 13.32 -12.72
C LEU A 153 4.36 12.91 -13.96
N ALA A 154 4.52 13.63 -15.08
CA ALA A 154 3.88 13.29 -16.35
C ALA A 154 4.36 11.93 -16.87
N THR A 155 5.66 11.65 -16.78
CA THR A 155 6.25 10.37 -17.17
C THR A 155 5.68 9.22 -16.33
N ILE A 156 5.60 9.38 -15.01
CA ILE A 156 5.01 8.39 -14.10
C ILE A 156 3.56 8.11 -14.48
N ARG A 157 2.75 9.16 -14.70
CA ARG A 157 1.34 9.00 -15.12
C ARG A 157 1.20 8.29 -16.46
N ASN A 158 2.09 8.56 -17.41
CA ASN A 158 2.07 7.89 -18.71
C ASN A 158 2.38 6.39 -18.58
N HIS A 159 3.42 6.02 -17.83
CA HIS A 159 3.73 4.62 -17.57
C HIS A 159 2.60 3.90 -16.81
N TYR A 160 2.03 4.58 -15.81
CA TYR A 160 0.89 4.06 -15.03
C TYR A 160 -0.31 3.74 -15.93
N ARG A 161 -0.71 4.70 -16.77
CA ARG A 161 -1.84 4.54 -17.70
C ARG A 161 -1.56 3.53 -18.80
N GLY A 162 -0.31 3.42 -19.27
CA GLY A 162 0.11 2.38 -20.22
C GLY A 162 -0.02 0.98 -19.63
N ALA A 163 0.50 0.77 -18.41
CA ALA A 163 0.36 -0.49 -17.68
C ALA A 163 -1.12 -0.82 -17.40
N LEU A 164 -1.94 0.17 -17.03
CA LEU A 164 -3.38 -0.01 -16.86
C LEU A 164 -4.08 -0.45 -18.14
N ALA A 165 -3.80 0.22 -19.26
CA ALA A 165 -4.39 -0.11 -20.55
C ALA A 165 -4.07 -1.55 -20.95
N LEU A 166 -2.82 -1.98 -20.76
CA LEU A 166 -2.40 -3.37 -20.98
C LEU A 166 -3.14 -4.33 -20.05
N GLY A 167 -3.26 -4.01 -18.76
CA GLY A 167 -3.96 -4.87 -17.79
C GLY A 167 -5.43 -5.07 -18.12
N ILE A 168 -6.11 -4.01 -18.55
CA ILE A 168 -7.50 -4.08 -19.01
C ILE A 168 -7.59 -4.89 -20.30
N SER A 169 -6.78 -4.58 -21.32
CA SER A 169 -6.89 -5.27 -22.62
C SER A 169 -6.54 -6.76 -22.53
N THR A 170 -5.49 -7.10 -21.78
CA THR A 170 -5.07 -8.50 -21.57
C THR A 170 -6.18 -9.32 -20.93
N ASN A 171 -6.90 -8.78 -19.95
CA ASN A 171 -7.84 -9.55 -19.15
C ASN A 171 -9.31 -9.40 -19.58
N SER A 172 -9.66 -8.43 -20.43
CA SER A 172 -11.07 -8.19 -20.82
C SER A 172 -11.69 -9.30 -21.67
N ALA A 173 -10.88 -9.97 -22.51
CA ALA A 173 -11.34 -11.05 -23.39
C ALA A 173 -10.99 -12.46 -22.89
N ARG A 174 -10.28 -12.56 -21.76
CA ARG A 174 -9.84 -13.84 -21.18
C ARG A 174 -10.89 -14.36 -20.21
N ALA A 175 -11.18 -15.65 -20.29
CA ALA A 175 -12.02 -16.34 -19.31
C ALA A 175 -11.19 -16.91 -18.16
N GLY A 176 -11.83 -17.10 -17.01
CA GLY A 176 -11.28 -17.78 -15.86
C GLY A 176 -11.02 -16.88 -14.65
N PRO A 177 -10.82 -17.48 -13.45
CA PRO A 177 -10.71 -16.74 -12.20
C PRO A 177 -9.57 -15.71 -12.20
N LEU A 178 -8.37 -16.11 -12.66
CA LEU A 178 -7.22 -15.22 -12.69
C LEU A 178 -7.45 -13.97 -13.56
N ALA A 179 -8.08 -14.13 -14.73
CA ALA A 179 -8.39 -13.00 -15.61
C ALA A 179 -9.43 -12.07 -14.96
N ALA A 180 -10.45 -12.63 -14.30
CA ALA A 180 -11.45 -11.84 -13.58
C ALA A 180 -10.85 -11.06 -12.41
N ASP A 181 -9.97 -11.69 -11.63
CA ASP A 181 -9.27 -11.06 -10.50
C ASP A 181 -8.32 -9.97 -10.99
N ALA A 182 -7.52 -10.24 -12.04
CA ALA A 182 -6.62 -9.27 -12.64
C ALA A 182 -7.36 -8.09 -13.25
N LEU A 183 -8.50 -8.32 -13.92
CA LEU A 183 -9.34 -7.24 -14.46
C LEU A 183 -9.96 -6.41 -13.34
N THR A 184 -10.40 -7.04 -12.25
CA THR A 184 -10.91 -6.34 -11.06
C THR A 184 -9.82 -5.47 -10.45
N LEU A 185 -8.59 -5.98 -10.32
CA LEU A 185 -7.45 -5.22 -9.84
C LEU A 185 -7.12 -4.03 -10.76
N ALA A 186 -7.05 -4.25 -12.07
CA ALA A 186 -6.77 -3.18 -13.03
C ALA A 186 -7.84 -2.07 -12.99
N ARG A 187 -9.12 -2.43 -12.90
CA ARG A 187 -10.22 -1.47 -12.72
C ARG A 187 -10.10 -0.72 -11.40
N ARG A 188 -9.70 -1.39 -10.31
CA ARG A 188 -9.46 -0.75 -9.02
C ARG A 188 -8.35 0.31 -9.12
N PHE A 189 -7.25 -0.01 -9.81
CA PHE A 189 -6.19 0.96 -10.08
C PHE A 189 -6.69 2.14 -10.93
N GLN A 190 -7.48 1.87 -11.97
CA GLN A 190 -8.09 2.93 -12.79
C GLN A 190 -8.99 3.86 -11.98
N THR A 191 -9.91 3.31 -11.16
CA THR A 191 -10.85 4.10 -10.36
C THR A 191 -10.16 4.94 -9.28
N HIS A 192 -9.06 4.43 -8.71
CA HIS A 192 -8.40 5.04 -7.55
C HIS A 192 -7.02 5.63 -7.87
N GLU A 193 -6.76 6.01 -9.14
CA GLU A 193 -5.48 6.59 -9.59
C GLU A 193 -5.00 7.72 -8.66
N ASP A 194 -5.88 8.66 -8.31
CA ASP A 194 -5.55 9.81 -7.45
C ASP A 194 -5.18 9.41 -6.01
N MET A 195 -5.77 8.34 -5.47
CA MET A 195 -5.44 7.83 -4.13
C MET A 195 -4.11 7.06 -4.17
N ILE A 196 -3.86 6.34 -5.26
CA ILE A 196 -2.65 5.53 -5.44
C ILE A 196 -1.44 6.43 -5.70
N LEU A 197 -1.58 7.48 -6.51
CA LEU A 197 -0.50 8.40 -6.86
C LEU A 197 -0.40 9.61 -5.93
N ARG A 198 -1.16 9.66 -4.83
CA ARG A 198 -1.13 10.79 -3.88
C ARG A 198 0.29 11.12 -3.42
N PHE A 199 1.10 10.10 -3.12
CA PHE A 199 2.47 10.24 -2.60
C PHE A 199 3.47 10.88 -3.57
N VAL A 200 3.15 10.98 -4.86
CA VAL A 200 3.97 11.71 -5.85
C VAL A 200 3.44 13.11 -6.16
N VAL A 201 2.20 13.40 -5.79
CA VAL A 201 1.58 14.73 -5.94
C VAL A 201 1.84 15.59 -4.70
N ASP A 202 1.73 14.98 -3.52
CA ASP A 202 2.06 15.58 -2.23
C ASP A 202 3.17 14.75 -1.57
N LEU A 203 4.39 15.30 -1.51
CA LEU A 203 5.54 14.57 -0.98
C LEU A 203 5.52 14.43 0.55
N ALA A 204 4.64 15.15 1.26
CA ALA A 204 4.40 14.89 2.69
C ALA A 204 3.76 13.51 2.91
N VAL A 205 3.07 12.98 1.89
CA VAL A 205 2.41 11.68 1.95
C VAL A 205 3.43 10.56 1.63
N PRO A 206 3.63 9.59 2.53
CA PRO A 206 4.52 8.46 2.29
C PRO A 206 3.88 7.42 1.36
N PHE A 207 4.72 6.65 0.67
CA PHE A 207 4.26 5.55 -0.20
C PHE A 207 3.66 4.35 0.58
N THR A 208 4.00 4.20 1.86
CA THR A 208 3.61 3.03 2.65
C THR A 208 2.94 3.44 3.96
N ASN A 209 2.08 2.56 4.47
CA ASN A 209 1.44 2.70 5.77
C ASN A 209 2.25 2.07 6.93
N ASN A 210 3.58 2.00 6.76
CA ASN A 210 4.45 1.28 7.68
C ASN A 210 4.35 1.77 9.14
N GLN A 211 3.97 3.02 9.39
CA GLN A 211 3.84 3.56 10.74
C GLN A 211 2.72 2.85 11.51
N ALA A 212 1.50 2.81 10.96
CA ALA A 212 0.37 2.13 11.57
C ALA A 212 0.65 0.63 11.77
N GLU A 213 1.21 -0.04 10.74
CA GLU A 213 1.57 -1.46 10.81
C GLU A 213 2.60 -1.75 11.90
N ARG A 214 3.63 -0.90 12.07
CA ARG A 214 4.65 -1.05 13.11
C ARG A 214 4.05 -0.85 14.50
N ASP A 215 3.21 0.15 14.65
CA ASP A 215 2.66 0.53 15.95
C ASP A 215 1.66 -0.51 16.46
N VAL A 216 0.86 -1.12 15.59
CA VAL A 216 -0.09 -2.17 15.97
C VAL A 216 0.56 -3.56 16.16
N ARG A 217 1.76 -3.77 15.59
CA ARG A 217 2.48 -5.06 15.64
C ARG A 217 2.67 -5.66 17.05
N PRO A 218 3.04 -4.89 18.09
CA PRO A 218 3.20 -5.43 19.43
C PRO A 218 1.94 -6.14 19.95
N VAL A 219 0.76 -5.59 19.63
CA VAL A 219 -0.54 -6.17 19.99
C VAL A 219 -0.75 -7.51 19.28
N LYS A 220 -0.32 -7.63 18.03
CA LYS A 220 -0.36 -8.90 17.28
C LYS A 220 0.57 -9.95 17.88
N THR A 221 1.78 -9.56 18.29
CA THR A 221 2.80 -10.50 18.81
C THR A 221 2.58 -10.93 20.26
N SER A 222 1.98 -10.09 21.10
CA SER A 222 1.66 -10.44 22.49
C SER A 222 0.52 -11.46 22.62
N ASN A 223 -0.13 -11.81 21.51
CA ASN A 223 -1.27 -12.70 21.42
C ASN A 223 -0.91 -14.12 20.92
N GLY A 224 0.38 -14.47 20.85
CA GLY A 224 0.82 -15.85 20.65
C GLY A 224 0.44 -16.73 21.85
N PRO A 225 0.10 -18.03 21.64
CA PRO A 225 -0.13 -18.93 22.76
C PRO A 225 1.14 -19.02 23.63
N PRO A 226 1.04 -19.21 24.96
CA PRO A 226 2.21 -19.55 25.76
C PRO A 226 2.88 -20.80 25.15
N ALA A 227 4.19 -20.76 24.98
CA ALA A 227 4.94 -21.92 24.50
C ALA A 227 4.72 -23.10 25.46
N VAL A 228 3.97 -24.10 25.01
CA VAL A 228 3.81 -25.37 25.71
C VAL A 228 4.87 -26.33 25.14
N PRO A 229 5.89 -26.76 25.90
CA PRO A 229 6.84 -27.73 25.41
C PRO A 229 6.12 -29.05 25.06
N GLY A 230 6.16 -29.46 23.79
CA GLY A 230 5.74 -30.79 23.36
C GLY A 230 4.30 -30.97 22.84
N ALA A 231 3.55 -29.92 22.52
CA ALA A 231 2.24 -30.08 21.86
C ALA A 231 2.36 -30.10 20.31
N PRO A 232 1.66 -31.01 19.60
CA PRO A 232 1.68 -31.04 18.14
C PRO A 232 0.99 -29.80 17.56
N CYS A 233 1.59 -29.21 16.50
CA CYS A 233 1.05 -28.05 15.80
C CYS A 233 -0.39 -28.31 15.34
N LYS A 234 -1.34 -27.54 15.85
CA LYS A 234 -2.69 -27.45 15.29
C LYS A 234 -2.74 -26.23 14.39
N ASP A 235 -3.14 -26.45 13.15
CA ASP A 235 -3.28 -25.45 12.10
C ASP A 235 -4.22 -24.31 12.52
N TRP A 236 -3.76 -23.09 12.26
CA TRP A 236 -4.51 -21.86 12.47
C TRP A 236 -5.61 -21.73 11.40
N PRO A 237 -6.84 -21.31 11.73
CA PRO A 237 -7.84 -21.05 10.71
C PRO A 237 -7.44 -19.80 9.92
N THR A 238 -7.10 -19.98 8.65
CA THR A 238 -6.83 -18.92 7.69
C THR A 238 -8.11 -18.14 7.40
N SER A 239 -8.17 -16.88 7.85
CA SER A 239 -9.16 -15.93 7.33
C SER A 239 -8.79 -15.54 5.89
N PRO A 240 -9.76 -15.24 5.00
CA PRO A 240 -9.48 -14.93 3.59
C PRO A 240 -8.75 -13.59 3.36
N SER A 241 -8.41 -12.86 4.43
CA SER A 241 -7.65 -11.59 4.37
C SER A 241 -6.34 -11.61 5.17
N SER A 242 -6.03 -12.70 5.86
CA SER A 242 -4.76 -12.84 6.58
C SER A 242 -3.78 -13.68 5.76
N SER A 243 -3.11 -13.04 4.79
CA SER A 243 -1.99 -13.66 4.09
C SER A 243 -0.74 -13.69 4.99
N PRO A 244 0.07 -14.75 4.94
CA PRO A 244 1.30 -14.87 5.73
C PRO A 244 2.26 -13.73 5.42
N THR A 245 2.90 -13.19 6.45
CA THR A 245 3.93 -12.16 6.33
C THR A 245 5.16 -12.73 5.63
N TYR A 246 5.33 -12.43 4.34
CA TYR A 246 6.62 -12.55 3.66
C TYR A 246 7.30 -11.18 3.59
N PRO A 247 8.63 -11.12 3.76
CA PRO A 247 9.37 -9.87 3.60
C PRO A 247 9.14 -9.33 2.17
N PRO A 248 9.07 -7.99 2.00
CA PRO A 248 9.04 -7.43 0.66
C PRO A 248 10.24 -7.93 -0.14
N PRO A 249 10.09 -8.18 -1.45
CA PRO A 249 11.23 -8.55 -2.27
C PRO A 249 12.31 -7.45 -2.19
N PRO A 250 13.61 -7.81 -2.17
CA PRO A 250 14.67 -6.83 -2.14
C PRO A 250 14.56 -5.88 -3.34
N ASN A 251 14.87 -4.60 -3.11
CA ASN A 251 14.97 -3.60 -4.16
C ASN A 251 15.83 -4.16 -5.31
N GLY A 252 15.20 -4.42 -6.47
CA GLY A 252 15.85 -5.04 -7.62
C GLY A 252 15.15 -6.27 -8.21
N ALA A 253 14.10 -6.83 -7.57
CA ALA A 253 13.41 -8.03 -8.09
C ALA A 253 12.51 -7.81 -9.32
N TRP A 254 12.37 -6.57 -9.80
CA TRP A 254 11.53 -6.21 -10.95
C TRP A 254 12.32 -5.72 -12.17
N THR A 255 13.65 -5.89 -12.18
CA THR A 255 14.46 -5.56 -13.36
C THR A 255 14.17 -6.57 -14.48
N THR A 256 13.42 -6.09 -15.48
CA THR A 256 13.10 -6.84 -16.68
C THR A 256 14.37 -7.19 -17.45
N THR A 257 14.41 -8.44 -17.92
CA THR A 257 15.13 -8.92 -19.10
C THR A 257 15.25 -7.82 -20.17
N THR A 258 16.46 -7.63 -20.65
CA THR A 258 16.84 -6.69 -21.70
C THR A 258 15.91 -6.75 -22.92
N LEU A 259 15.07 -5.73 -23.10
CA LEU A 259 14.61 -5.32 -24.42
C LEU A 259 15.79 -4.62 -25.10
N SER A 260 16.49 -5.38 -25.96
CA SER A 260 17.52 -4.85 -26.84
C SER A 260 16.88 -3.84 -27.80
N THR A 261 17.13 -2.56 -27.58
CA THR A 261 16.92 -1.52 -28.57
C THR A 261 18.04 -1.63 -29.60
N ASN A 262 17.79 -2.33 -30.70
CA ASN A 262 18.57 -2.15 -31.92
C ASN A 262 17.60 -1.96 -33.08
N SER A 263 17.34 -0.70 -33.40
CA SER A 263 16.75 -0.27 -34.66
C SER A 263 17.26 1.13 -34.95
N SER A 264 18.49 1.21 -35.47
CA SER A 264 18.93 2.37 -36.23
C SER A 264 18.32 2.30 -37.64
N PRO A 265 17.98 3.44 -38.25
CA PRO A 265 17.30 3.50 -39.54
C PRO A 265 18.19 2.99 -40.69
N PRO A 266 17.61 2.53 -41.81
CA PRO A 266 18.39 2.09 -42.96
C PRO A 266 19.08 3.28 -43.64
N GLU A 267 20.41 3.23 -43.72
CA GLU A 267 21.22 4.11 -44.57
C GLU A 267 20.97 3.84 -46.07
N PRO A 268 21.12 4.84 -46.96
CA PRO A 268 20.76 4.73 -48.37
C PRO A 268 21.72 3.82 -49.15
N GLY A 269 21.16 2.96 -50.00
CA GLY A 269 21.88 1.96 -50.80
C GLY A 269 22.92 2.54 -51.76
N TYR A 270 24.12 1.95 -51.73
CA TYR A 270 25.14 2.12 -52.76
C TYR A 270 24.67 1.49 -54.07
N HIS A 271 24.39 2.32 -55.08
CA HIS A 271 24.29 1.89 -56.46
C HIS A 271 25.69 1.54 -56.99
N GLN A 272 25.91 0.27 -57.35
CA GLN A 272 27.05 -0.14 -58.16
C GLN A 272 26.91 0.44 -59.58
N ARG A 273 27.91 1.19 -60.02
CA ARG A 273 28.04 1.68 -61.41
C ARG A 273 28.48 0.53 -62.32
N PRO A 274 28.02 0.46 -63.58
CA PRO A 274 28.55 -0.48 -64.57
C PRO A 274 29.93 -0.03 -65.07
N ASN A 275 30.84 -0.98 -65.27
CA ASN A 275 32.15 -0.76 -65.89
C ASN A 275 32.00 -0.56 -67.41
N PRO A 276 32.76 0.34 -68.06
CA PRO A 276 32.68 0.56 -69.49
C PRO A 276 33.42 -0.53 -70.28
N ALA A 277 32.98 -0.70 -71.53
CA ALA A 277 33.43 -1.71 -72.49
C ALA A 277 34.86 -1.50 -73.00
N GLU A 278 35.56 -2.62 -73.19
CA GLU A 278 36.37 -3.00 -74.36
C GLU A 278 36.33 -4.52 -74.51
#